data_AF-A0A3A5AL75-F1
#
_entry.id   AF-A0A3A5AL75-F1
#
_cell.length_a   1.000
_cell.length_b   1.000
_cell.length_c   1.000
_cell.angle_alpha   90.00
_cell.angle_beta   90.00
_cell.angle_gamma   90.00
#
_symmetry.space_group_name_H-M   'P 1'
#
loop_
_entity.id
_entity.type
_entity.pdbx_description
1 polymer ?
#
loop_
_entity_poly.entity_id
_entity_poly.type
_entity_poly.pdbx_seq_one_letter_code
_entity_poly.pdbx_strand_id
1 'polypeptide(L)'
;MFLAGISIRRHSLVIISQRLLGLNLSHAEISNANGELTAAVEGWCPRDLSQSPQEDLRYLFVDEVTFDIRLASSVEKVPVLVAVAVTTAGHKLVRLLC
;
A
#
# COMPACT_ATOMS: atom_id res chain seq x y z
N MET A 1 1.72 -10.57 -6.69
CA MET A 1 0.26 -10.85 -6.81
C MET A 1 -0.58 -10.12 -5.75
N PHE A 2 -0.19 -10.08 -4.47
CA PHE A 2 -0.92 -9.31 -3.44
C PHE A 2 -1.05 -7.82 -3.76
N LEU A 3 0.04 -7.15 -4.16
CA LEU A 3 0.04 -5.74 -4.60
C LEU A 3 -0.81 -5.47 -5.86
N ALA A 4 -1.19 -6.52 -6.60
CA ALA A 4 -2.11 -6.43 -7.74
C ALA A 4 -3.58 -6.60 -7.31
N GLY A 5 -3.88 -6.53 -6.01
CA GLY A 5 -5.23 -6.67 -5.45
C GLY A 5 -5.74 -8.11 -5.40
N ILE A 6 -4.88 -9.10 -5.62
CA ILE A 6 -5.31 -10.51 -5.61
C ILE A 6 -5.49 -10.98 -4.18
N SER A 7 -6.71 -11.43 -3.88
CA SER A 7 -7.07 -11.91 -2.55
C SER A 7 -6.14 -13.03 -2.09
N ILE A 8 -5.53 -12.79 -0.93
CA ILE A 8 -4.82 -13.80 -0.15
C ILE A 8 -5.78 -14.59 0.74
N ARG A 9 -6.98 -14.06 1.04
CA ARG A 9 -7.94 -14.67 1.96
C ARG A 9 -8.80 -15.77 1.35
N ARG A 10 -8.86 -15.83 0.02
CA ARG A 10 -9.80 -16.72 -0.66
C ARG A 10 -9.12 -17.49 -1.77
N HIS A 11 -8.24 -18.42 -1.40
CA HIS A 11 -7.80 -19.55 -2.24
C HIS A 11 -7.13 -19.21 -3.59
N SER A 12 -7.16 -17.98 -4.11
CA SER A 12 -6.75 -17.69 -5.48
C SER A 12 -5.23 -17.70 -5.64
N LEU A 13 -4.48 -17.10 -4.72
CA LEU A 13 -3.02 -17.06 -4.84
C LEU A 13 -2.41 -18.45 -4.60
N VAL A 14 -2.96 -19.22 -3.66
CA VAL A 14 -2.60 -20.61 -3.38
C VAL A 14 -2.97 -21.52 -4.56
N ILE A 15 -4.20 -21.44 -5.08
CA ILE A 15 -4.65 -22.24 -6.24
C ILE A 15 -3.85 -21.89 -7.49
N ILE A 16 -3.59 -20.61 -7.76
CA ILE A 16 -2.81 -20.17 -8.92
C ILE A 16 -1.37 -20.66 -8.79
N SER A 17 -0.76 -20.55 -7.61
CA SER A 17 0.59 -21.06 -7.35
C SER A 17 0.65 -22.59 -7.53
N GLN A 18 -0.33 -23.31 -6.99
CA GLN A 18 -0.40 -24.77 -7.14
C GLN A 18 -0.59 -25.19 -8.60
N ARG A 19 -1.43 -24.48 -9.37
CA ARG A 19 -1.73 -24.81 -10.77
C ARG A 19 -0.63 -24.41 -11.76
N LEU A 20 0.06 -23.28 -11.52
CA LEU A 20 1.07 -22.76 -12.45
C LEU A 20 2.49 -23.18 -12.08
N LEU A 21 2.78 -23.36 -10.79
CA LEU A 21 4.13 -23.60 -10.28
C LEU A 21 4.25 -24.94 -9.55
N GLY A 22 3.15 -25.63 -9.24
CA GLY A 22 3.17 -26.88 -8.46
C GLY A 22 3.53 -26.69 -6.98
N LEU A 23 3.60 -25.44 -6.51
CA LEU A 23 3.98 -25.09 -5.15
C LEU A 23 2.73 -24.90 -4.28
N ASN A 24 2.72 -25.55 -3.12
CA ASN A 24 1.70 -25.33 -2.09
C ASN A 24 2.18 -24.26 -1.12
N LEU A 25 1.80 -23.01 -1.39
CA LEU A 25 2.04 -21.91 -0.47
C LEU A 25 0.96 -21.89 0.60
N SER A 26 1.37 -21.93 1.86
CA SER A 26 0.46 -21.74 2.99
C SER A 26 0.08 -20.27 3.16
N HIS A 27 -1.05 -20.03 3.83
CA HIS A 27 -1.45 -18.68 4.23
C HIS A 27 -0.41 -18.00 5.11
N ALA A 28 0.28 -18.77 5.97
CA ALA A 28 1.30 -18.25 6.86
C ALA A 28 2.52 -17.73 6.10
N GLU A 29 2.99 -18.46 5.09
CA GLU A 29 4.13 -18.04 4.25
C GLU A 29 3.82 -16.76 3.47
N ILE A 30 2.61 -16.66 2.91
CA ILE A 30 2.18 -15.46 2.20
C ILE A 30 2.03 -14.28 3.16
N SER A 31 1.46 -14.51 4.35
CA SER A 31 1.32 -13.48 5.37
C SER A 31 2.68 -13.00 5.89
N ASN A 32 3.64 -13.90 6.07
CA ASN A 32 4.98 -13.57 6.53
C ASN A 32 5.74 -12.72 5.49
N ALA A 33 5.68 -13.11 4.21
CA ALA A 33 6.25 -12.32 3.12
C ALA A 33 5.60 -10.93 2.99
N ASN A 34 4.30 -10.82 3.26
CA ASN A 34 3.62 -9.52 3.32
C ASN A 34 4.04 -8.69 4.54
N GLY A 35 4.51 -9.30 5.62
CA GLY A 35 5.06 -8.60 6.79
C GLY A 35 6.27 -7.76 6.43
N GLU A 36 7.19 -8.29 5.62
CA GLU A 36 8.37 -7.55 5.14
C GLU A 36 7.97 -6.34 4.28
N LEU A 37 6.98 -6.51 3.39
CA LEU A 37 6.43 -5.40 2.61
C LEU A 37 5.75 -4.36 3.48
N THR A 38 5.05 -4.78 4.53
CA THR A 38 4.38 -3.89 5.48
C THR A 38 5.41 -3.03 6.21
N ALA A 39 6.47 -3.65 6.74
CA ALA A 39 7.57 -2.92 7.39
C ALA A 39 8.26 -1.93 6.42
N ALA A 40 8.44 -2.31 5.15
CA ALA A 40 9.01 -1.43 4.14
C ALA A 40 8.09 -0.22 3.83
N VAL A 41 6.77 -0.41 3.79
CA VAL A 41 5.79 0.67 3.60
C VAL A 41 5.71 1.58 4.83
N GLU A 42 5.71 1.00 6.03
CA GLU A 42 5.74 1.76 7.30
C GLU A 42 7.01 2.60 7.43
N GLY A 43 8.17 2.09 7.01
CA GLY A 43 9.41 2.85 6.94
C GLY A 43 9.43 3.92 5.84
N TRP A 44 8.63 3.73 4.78
CA TRP A 44 8.50 4.70 3.69
C TRP A 44 7.57 5.88 4.05
N CYS A 45 6.53 5.67 4.89
CA CYS A 45 5.55 6.71 5.20
C CYS A 45 6.11 7.96 5.91
N PRO A 46 6.93 7.86 6.98
CA PRO A 46 7.35 9.04 7.78
C PRO A 46 8.51 9.83 7.17
N ARG A 47 8.69 9.82 5.84
CA ARG A 47 9.81 10.51 5.19
C ARG A 47 9.61 12.04 5.23
N ASP A 48 10.57 12.73 5.83
CA ASP A 48 10.59 14.20 5.87
C ASP A 48 10.66 14.79 4.46
N LEU A 49 9.68 15.64 4.14
CA LEU A 49 9.52 16.28 2.84
C LEU A 49 10.35 17.57 2.73
N SER A 50 10.79 18.13 3.85
CA SER A 50 11.55 19.39 3.88
C SER A 50 13.00 19.22 3.40
N GLN A 51 13.53 17.99 3.45
CA GLN A 51 14.93 17.69 3.15
C GLN A 51 15.21 17.37 1.68
N SER A 52 14.24 17.53 0.78
CA SER A 52 14.42 17.32 -0.66
C SER A 52 14.49 18.69 -1.37
N PRO A 53 15.67 19.33 -1.45
CA PRO A 53 15.81 20.74 -1.83
C PRO A 53 15.71 20.96 -3.35
N GLN A 54 15.46 19.89 -4.12
CA GLN A 54 15.46 19.88 -5.59
C GLN A 54 14.06 19.75 -6.20
N GLU A 55 12.99 19.67 -5.39
CA GLU A 55 11.62 19.48 -5.86
C GLU A 55 10.74 20.65 -5.45
N ASP A 56 10.89 21.80 -6.11
CA ASP A 56 9.90 22.87 -6.01
C ASP A 56 8.53 22.28 -6.39
N LEU A 57 7.60 22.25 -5.44
CA LEU A 57 6.26 21.75 -5.64
C LEU A 57 5.41 22.85 -6.30
N ARG A 58 4.81 22.53 -7.44
CA ARG A 58 3.88 23.45 -8.11
C ARG A 58 2.50 23.41 -7.47
N TYR A 59 1.99 22.21 -7.19
CA TYR A 59 0.72 22.01 -6.50
C TYR A 59 0.65 20.61 -5.89
N LEU A 60 -0.27 20.46 -4.94
CA LEU A 60 -0.59 19.22 -4.26
C LEU A 60 -2.06 18.88 -4.51
N PHE A 61 -2.34 17.65 -4.94
CA PHE A 61 -3.69 17.10 -4.92
C PHE A 61 -3.83 16.24 -3.67
N VAL A 62 -4.90 16.45 -2.92
CA VAL A 62 -5.25 15.59 -1.78
C VAL A 62 -6.59 14.94 -2.11
N ASP A 63 -6.62 13.62 -2.03
CA ASP A 63 -7.81 12.81 -2.27
C ASP A 63 -8.02 11.86 -1.09
N GLU A 64 -9.27 11.45 -0.87
CA GLU A 64 -9.63 10.51 0.18
C GLU A 64 -10.24 9.24 -0.40
N VAL A 65 -9.90 8.10 0.20
CA VAL A 65 -10.58 6.84 -0.06
C VAL A 65 -11.00 6.26 1.28
N THR A 66 -12.30 6.06 1.47
CA THR A 66 -12.83 5.45 2.69
C THR A 66 -12.87 3.94 2.59
N PHE A 67 -12.34 3.25 3.59
CA PHE A 67 -12.39 1.80 3.70
C PHE A 67 -13.16 1.37 4.94
N ASP A 68 -13.90 0.27 4.84
CA ASP A 68 -14.45 -0.41 6.00
C ASP A 68 -13.34 -1.26 6.65
N ILE A 69 -12.80 -0.79 7.78
CA ILE A 69 -11.72 -1.46 8.52
C ILE A 69 -12.29 -2.08 9.79
N ARG A 70 -11.88 -3.32 10.09
CA ARG A 70 -12.22 -3.96 11.36
C ARG A 70 -11.22 -3.54 12.43
N LEU A 71 -11.71 -2.78 13.42
CA LEU A 71 -10.96 -2.36 14.60
C LEU A 71 -11.48 -3.18 15.80
N ALA A 72 -10.69 -4.16 16.23
CA ALA A 72 -11.07 -5.10 17.29
C ALA A 72 -12.48 -5.69 17.11
N SER A 73 -13.48 -5.15 17.82
CA SER A 73 -14.87 -5.63 17.83
C SER A 73 -15.82 -4.87 16.89
N SER A 74 -15.40 -3.75 16.27
CA SER A 74 -16.23 -2.94 15.38
C SER A 74 -15.71 -2.95 13.94
N VAL A 75 -16.61 -2.68 12.99
CA VAL A 75 -16.24 -2.30 11.63
C VAL A 75 -16.52 -0.82 11.49
N GLU A 76 -15.49 -0.05 11.20
CA GLU A 76 -15.54 1.40 11.12
C GLU A 76 -15.09 1.88 9.75
N LYS A 77 -15.67 3.00 9.31
CA LYS A 77 -15.27 3.68 8.09
C LYS A 77 -14.05 4.53 8.38
N VAL A 78 -12.90 4.10 7.87
CA VAL A 78 -11.64 4.80 8.04
C VAL A 78 -11.27 5.48 6.72
N PRO A 79 -11.23 6.83 6.68
CA PRO A 79 -10.71 7.54 5.52
C PRO A 79 -9.19 7.38 5.46
N VAL A 80 -8.68 7.08 4.27
CA VAL A 80 -7.25 7.07 3.96
C VAL A 80 -6.98 8.20 2.99
N LEU A 81 -6.09 9.11 3.39
CA LEU A 81 -5.73 10.29 2.60
C LEU A 81 -4.51 10.02 1.73
N VAL A 82 -4.58 10.43 0.47
CA VAL A 82 -3.47 10.35 -0.49
C VAL A 82 -3.16 11.74 -0.99
N ALA A 83 -1.88 12.10 -0.88
CA ALA A 83 -1.33 13.33 -1.42
C ALA A 83 -0.54 13.03 -2.70
N VAL A 84 -0.90 13.65 -3.81
CA VAL A 84 -0.13 13.59 -5.06
C VAL A 84 0.48 14.96 -5.32
N ALA A 85 1.79 15.03 -5.14
CA ALA A 85 2.59 16.23 -5.39
C ALA A 85 3.00 16.29 -6.86
N VAL A 86 2.98 17.49 -7.45
CA VAL A 86 3.53 17.73 -8.78
C VAL A 86 4.66 18.75 -8.69
N THR A 87 5.83 18.37 -9.17
CA THR A 87 7.01 19.24 -9.18
C THR A 87 6.92 20.28 -10.29
N THR A 88 7.74 21.33 -10.22
CA THR A 88 7.88 22.33 -11.29
C THR A 88 8.35 21.72 -12.61
N ALA A 89 9.10 20.61 -12.57
CA ALA A 89 9.49 19.80 -13.72
C ALA A 89 8.35 18.95 -14.30
N GLY A 90 7.19 18.91 -13.64
CA GLY A 90 6.02 18.15 -14.07
C GLY A 90 6.03 16.68 -13.65
N HIS A 91 6.96 16.27 -12.78
CA HIS A 91 6.97 14.92 -12.23
C HIS A 91 5.87 14.76 -11.16
N LYS A 92 5.18 13.62 -11.20
CA LYS A 92 4.14 13.27 -10.22
C LYS A 92 4.73 12.38 -9.16
N LEU A 93 4.45 12.72 -7.91
CA LEU A 93 4.96 12.04 -6.73
C LEU A 93 3.79 11.68 -5.83
N VAL A 94 3.52 10.39 -5.70
CA VAL A 94 2.49 9.89 -4.77
C VAL A 94 3.08 9.83 -3.36
N ARG A 95 2.32 10.31 -2.38
CA ARG A 95 2.64 10.31 -0.96
C ARG A 95 1.39 9.85 -0.20
N LEU A 96 1.57 8.96 0.77
CA LEU A 96 0.50 8.68 1.73
C LEU A 96 0.55 9.78 2.81
N LEU A 97 -0.61 10.29 3.19
CA LEU A 97 -0.77 11.01 4.44
C LEU A 97 -1.16 9.98 5.49
N CYS A 98 -0.14 9.45 6.18
CA CYS A 98 -0.32 8.91 7.52
C CYS A 98 -0.42 10.12 8.48
#